data_AF-A0A930HVS5-F1
#
_entry.id   AF-A0A930HVS5-F1
#
_cell.length_a   1.000
_cell.length_b   1.000
_cell.length_c   1.000
_cell.angle_alpha   90.00
_cell.angle_beta   90.00
_cell.angle_gamma   90.00
#
_symmetry.space_group_name_H-M   'P 1'
#
loop_
_entity.id
_entity.type
_entity.pdbx_description
1 polymer ?
#
loop_
_entity_poly.entity_id
_entity_poly.type
_entity_poly.pdbx_seq_one_letter_code
_entity_poly.pdbx_strand_id
1 'polypeptide(L)'
;MLALALFWGMGRPLVGDDPLVDRLVSYTSPLCIVASLSLLLVFSKMKLGHIRWVNWLAASSFSVYLLHEEYLTRNRYLALADYVGQHYAVLVGALLLVAFVPGLYFATTLVDQVRQQLWKKLFSSWLDRLESAVVNRLRS
;
A
#
# COMPACT_ATOMS: atom_id res chain seq x y z
N MET A 1 0.92 11.01 8.19
CA MET A 1 1.75 12.22 7.89
C MET A 1 1.07 13.49 8.39
N LEU A 2 -0.15 13.84 7.95
CA LEU A 2 -0.88 15.04 8.44
C LEU A 2 -1.18 15.02 9.95
N ALA A 3 -1.65 13.88 10.48
CA ALA A 3 -1.85 13.72 11.91
C ALA A 3 -0.54 13.83 12.71
N LEU A 4 0.57 13.31 12.19
CA LEU A 4 1.89 13.39 12.81
C LEU A 4 2.42 14.84 12.84
N ALA A 5 2.19 15.60 11.76
CA ALA A 5 2.54 17.01 11.66
C ALA A 5 1.69 17.90 12.59
N LEU A 6 0.39 17.60 12.71
CA LEU A 6 -0.50 18.26 13.67
C LEU A 6 -0.10 17.95 15.12
N PHE A 7 0.35 16.73 15.39
CA PHE A 7 0.81 16.32 16.72
C PHE A 7 2.14 16.97 17.11
N TRP A 8 3.09 17.03 16.17
CA TRP A 8 4.34 17.77 16.34
C TRP A 8 4.09 19.28 16.56
N GLY A 9 3.11 19.86 15.87
CA GLY A 9 2.67 21.25 16.05
C GLY A 9 2.02 21.53 17.41
N MET A 10 1.51 20.51 18.11
CA MET A 10 0.91 20.62 19.45
C MET A 10 1.91 20.42 20.60
N GLY A 11 3.18 20.11 20.32
CA GLY A 11 4.22 19.96 21.34
C GLY A 11 4.00 18.78 22.31
N ARG A 12 3.17 17.80 21.92
CA ARG A 12 2.89 16.61 22.75
C ARG A 12 3.79 15.44 22.35
N PRO A 13 4.37 14.71 23.31
CA PRO A 13 5.11 13.49 23.00
C PRO A 13 4.17 12.45 22.40
N LEU A 14 4.60 11.76 21.33
CA LEU A 14 3.88 10.64 20.73
C LEU A 14 3.84 9.48 21.73
N VAL A 15 2.89 9.51 22.66
CA VAL A 15 2.58 8.40 23.54
C VAL A 15 1.59 7.52 22.78
N GLY A 16 1.91 6.23 22.63
CA GLY A 16 1.16 5.28 21.81
C GLY A 16 -0.30 5.04 22.25
N ASP A 17 -0.72 5.59 23.39
CA ASP A 17 -2.04 5.40 23.99
C ASP A 17 -2.90 6.67 24.02
N ASP A 18 -2.60 7.69 23.21
CA ASP A 18 -3.43 8.89 23.16
C ASP A 18 -4.74 8.62 22.37
N PRO A 19 -5.91 8.54 23.03
CA PRO A 19 -7.16 8.10 22.38
C PRO A 19 -7.66 9.08 21.31
N LEU A 20 -7.19 10.33 21.35
CA LEU A 20 -7.47 11.33 20.32
C LEU A 20 -6.67 11.06 19.04
N VAL A 21 -5.43 10.59 19.16
CA VAL A 21 -4.60 10.23 17.99
C VAL A 21 -5.24 9.04 17.29
N ASP A 22 -5.60 8.01 18.04
CA ASP A 22 -6.25 6.83 17.49
C ASP A 22 -7.55 7.17 16.78
N ARG A 23 -8.38 8.05 17.36
CA ARG A 23 -9.64 8.47 16.72
C ARG A 23 -9.42 9.35 15.49
N LEU A 24 -8.41 10.20 15.47
CA LEU A 24 -8.11 11.08 14.33
C LEU A 24 -7.44 10.33 13.18
N VAL A 25 -6.59 9.34 13.49
CA VAL A 25 -5.85 8.53 12.52
C VAL A 25 -6.65 7.32 12.06
N SER A 26 -7.69 6.92 12.79
CA SER A 26 -8.57 5.83 12.38
C SER A 26 -9.10 6.03 10.97
N TYR A 27 -9.20 4.94 10.21
CA TYR A 27 -9.74 4.95 8.85
C TYR A 27 -11.19 5.46 8.79
N THR A 28 -11.94 5.29 9.89
CA THR A 28 -13.33 5.78 10.00
C THR A 28 -13.42 7.23 10.44
N SER A 29 -12.29 7.90 10.70
CA SER A 29 -12.30 9.30 11.08
C SER A 29 -12.77 10.17 9.91
N PRO A 30 -13.63 11.19 10.16
CA PRO A 30 -14.07 12.10 9.11
C PRO A 30 -12.89 12.84 8.47
N LEU A 31 -11.80 13.05 9.22
CA LEU A 31 -10.59 13.70 8.72
C LEU A 31 -9.87 12.82 7.68
N CYS A 32 -9.73 11.52 7.94
CA CYS A 32 -9.19 10.57 6.99
C CYS A 32 -10.06 10.48 5.74
N ILE A 33 -11.39 10.42 5.88
CA ILE A 33 -12.33 10.38 4.75
C ILE A 33 -12.20 11.65 3.88
N VAL A 34 -12.20 12.83 4.50
CA VAL A 34 -12.05 14.11 3.78
C VAL A 34 -10.69 14.20 3.08
N ALA A 35 -9.61 13.76 3.73
CA ALA A 35 -8.28 13.74 3.13
C ALA A 35 -8.23 12.81 1.89
N SER A 36 -8.78 11.60 1.99
CA SER A 36 -8.88 10.65 0.88
C SER A 36 -9.73 11.18 -0.27
N LEU A 37 -10.89 11.80 0.02
CA LEU A 37 -11.74 12.44 -0.98
C LEU A 37 -11.04 13.61 -1.66
N SER A 38 -10.35 14.45 -0.90
CA SER A 38 -9.60 15.59 -1.45
C SER A 38 -8.49 15.12 -2.39
N LEU A 39 -7.76 14.07 -2.00
CA LEU A 39 -6.73 13.47 -2.84
C LEU A 39 -7.35 12.89 -4.14
N LEU A 40 -8.46 12.17 -4.03
CA LEU A 40 -9.19 11.63 -5.18
C LEU A 40 -9.66 12.74 -6.13
N LEU A 41 -10.21 13.84 -5.60
CA LEU A 41 -10.66 14.98 -6.38
C LEU A 41 -9.51 15.68 -7.11
N VAL A 42 -8.35 15.81 -6.45
CA VAL A 42 -7.13 16.32 -7.09
C VAL A 42 -6.76 15.44 -8.27
N PHE A 43 -6.63 14.12 -8.08
CA PHE A 43 -6.31 13.19 -9.17
C PHE A 43 -7.38 13.15 -10.27
N SER A 44 -8.65 13.32 -9.92
CA SER A 44 -9.76 13.38 -10.88
C SER A 44 -9.69 14.61 -11.79
N LYS A 45 -9.22 15.75 -11.27
CA LYS A 45 -9.05 16.98 -12.04
C LYS A 45 -7.70 17.07 -12.76
N MET A 46 -6.70 16.30 -12.32
CA MET A 46 -5.43 16.19 -13.03
C MET A 46 -5.60 15.34 -14.29
N LYS A 47 -5.36 15.93 -15.46
CA LYS A 47 -5.30 15.19 -16.73
C LYS A 47 -3.96 14.47 -16.87
N LEU A 48 -3.71 13.52 -15.98
CA LEU A 48 -2.63 12.54 -16.16
C LEU A 48 -3.10 11.60 -17.26
N GLY A 49 -2.50 11.71 -18.45
CA GLY A 49 -2.78 10.79 -19.56
C GLY A 49 -2.40 9.34 -19.22
N HIS A 50 -2.43 8.45 -20.21
CA HIS A 50 -2.02 7.06 -20.00
C HIS A 50 -0.50 6.96 -19.80
N ILE A 51 -0.06 6.95 -18.54
CA ILE A 51 1.36 6.80 -18.17
C ILE A 51 1.61 5.34 -17.80
N ARG A 52 2.37 4.63 -18.66
CA ARG A 52 2.59 3.18 -18.54
C ARG A 52 3.19 2.76 -17.20
N TRP A 53 4.16 3.50 -16.66
CA TRP A 53 4.81 3.16 -15.39
C TRP A 53 3.90 3.40 -14.19
N VAL A 54 3.04 4.43 -14.23
CA VAL A 54 2.05 4.69 -13.16
C VAL A 54 0.99 3.61 -13.16
N ASN A 55 0.46 3.23 -14.33
CA ASN A 55 -0.53 2.15 -14.44
C ASN A 55 0.05 0.80 -14.03
N TRP A 56 1.33 0.57 -14.32
CA TRP A 56 2.06 -0.61 -13.88
C TRP A 56 2.18 -0.68 -12.35
N LEU A 57 2.49 0.44 -11.69
CA LEU A 57 2.56 0.56 -10.23
C LEU A 57 1.17 0.43 -9.58
N ALA A 58 0.16 1.07 -10.19
CA ALA A 58 -1.22 1.04 -9.73
C ALA A 58 -1.80 -0.39 -9.76
N ALA A 59 -1.51 -1.16 -10.80
CA ALA A 59 -1.95 -2.55 -10.93
C ALA A 59 -1.44 -3.44 -9.78
N SER A 60 -0.25 -3.16 -9.24
CA SER A 60 0.34 -3.92 -8.13
C SER A 60 -0.07 -3.40 -6.75
N SER A 61 -0.61 -2.19 -6.65
CA SER A 61 -0.91 -1.55 -5.37
C SER A 61 -1.89 -2.36 -4.50
N PHE A 62 -2.84 -3.06 -5.12
CA PHE A 62 -3.77 -3.93 -4.40
C PHE A 62 -3.08 -5.16 -3.80
N SER A 63 -2.20 -5.83 -4.55
CA SER A 63 -1.42 -6.97 -4.04
C SER A 63 -0.50 -6.56 -2.89
N VAL A 64 0.11 -5.37 -2.98
CA VAL A 64 0.94 -4.81 -1.91
C VAL A 64 0.12 -4.60 -0.64
N TYR A 65 -1.09 -4.05 -0.77
CA TYR A 65 -2.00 -3.89 0.36
C TYR A 65 -2.35 -5.23 1.03
N LEU A 66 -2.65 -6.26 0.24
CA LEU A 66 -2.93 -7.60 0.79
C LEU A 66 -1.74 -8.21 1.53
N LEU A 67 -0.52 -8.07 1.01
CA LEU A 67 0.70 -8.55 1.69
C LEU A 67 1.00 -7.76 2.96
N HIS A 68 0.62 -6.49 3.00
CA HIS A 68 0.79 -5.65 4.17
C HIS A 68 -0.21 -5.99 5.29
N GLU A 69 -1.48 -6.22 4.93
CA GLU A 69 -2.55 -6.61 5.86
C GLU A 69 -2.49 -8.09 6.27
N GLU A 70 -1.70 -8.91 5.57
CA GLU A 70 -1.49 -10.30 5.96
C GLU A 70 -0.94 -10.37 7.39
N TYR A 71 -1.61 -11.17 8.22
CA TYR A 71 -1.37 -11.29 9.66
C TYR A 71 0.10 -11.61 10.01
N LEU A 72 0.79 -12.37 9.16
CA LEU A 72 2.17 -12.78 9.36
C LEU A 72 3.17 -11.62 9.17
N THR A 73 2.90 -10.75 8.20
CA THR A 73 3.78 -9.64 7.81
C THR A 73 3.53 -8.43 8.68
N ARG A 74 2.27 -8.14 9.02
CA ARG A 74 1.88 -7.03 9.88
C ARG A 74 2.63 -7.03 11.22
N ASN A 75 2.64 -8.16 11.91
CA ASN A 75 3.31 -8.29 13.21
C ASN A 75 4.84 -8.09 13.10
N ARG A 76 5.45 -8.52 11.99
CA ARG A 76 6.88 -8.30 11.74
C ARG A 76 7.21 -6.84 11.46
N TYR A 77 6.33 -6.13 10.74
CA TYR A 77 6.50 -4.69 10.50
C TYR A 77 6.37 -3.88 11.78
N LEU A 78 5.41 -4.23 12.65
CA LEU A 78 5.26 -3.62 13.97
C LEU A 78 6.51 -3.84 14.84
N ALA A 79 6.98 -5.08 14.94
CA ALA A 79 8.19 -5.39 15.71
C ALA A 79 9.44 -4.64 15.20
N LEU A 80 9.56 -4.46 13.88
CA LEU A 80 10.66 -3.70 13.29
C LEU A 80 10.53 -2.20 13.58
N ALA A 81 9.32 -1.66 13.53
CA ALA A 81 9.05 -0.27 13.90
C ALA A 81 9.34 0.01 15.38
N ASP A 82 8.95 -0.90 16.27
CA ASP A 82 9.25 -0.82 17.71
C ASP A 82 10.75 -0.90 17.96
N TYR A 83 11.46 -1.81 17.28
CA TYR A 83 12.91 -1.92 17.37
C TYR A 83 13.61 -0.62 16.97
N VAL A 84 13.19 -0.01 15.85
CA VAL A 84 13.73 1.27 15.37
C VAL A 84 13.42 2.40 16.36
N GLY A 85 12.21 2.43 16.94
CA GLY A 85 11.82 3.42 17.94
C GLY A 85 12.60 3.31 19.26
N GLN A 86 13.03 2.11 19.64
CA GLN A 86 13.80 1.88 20.87
C GLN A 86 15.31 2.15 20.72
N HIS A 87 15.86 1.98 19.51
CA HIS A 87 17.31 2.02 19.28
C HIS A 87 17.81 3.32 18.63
N TYR A 88 16.93 4.13 18.04
CA TYR A 88 17.32 5.35 17.34
C TYR A 88 16.62 6.58 17.94
N ALA A 89 17.32 7.72 17.89
CA ALA A 89 16.71 9.01 18.21
C ALA A 89 15.51 9.27 17.28
N VAL A 90 14.45 9.89 17.82
CA VAL A 90 13.15 10.08 17.14
C VAL A 90 13.28 10.57 15.69
N LEU A 91 14.16 11.54 15.44
CA LEU A 91 14.37 12.09 14.10
C LEU A 91 14.98 11.07 13.13
N VAL A 92 15.98 10.31 13.60
CA VAL A 92 16.66 9.28 12.80
C VAL A 92 15.72 8.10 12.57
N GLY A 93 15.00 7.67 13.60
CA GLY A 93 13.98 6.62 13.50
C GLY A 93 12.86 6.99 12.52
N ALA A 94 12.37 8.23 12.56
CA ALA A 94 11.37 8.72 11.62
C ALA A 94 11.86 8.70 10.17
N LEU A 95 13.10 9.15 9.90
CA LEU A 95 13.69 9.10 8.56
C LEU A 95 13.86 7.66 8.07
N LEU A 96 14.29 6.75 8.93
CA LEU A 96 14.42 5.33 8.61
C LEU A 96 13.07 4.71 8.25
N LEU A 97 12.02 4.99 9.03
CA LEU A 97 10.67 4.51 8.73
C LEU A 97 10.10 5.09 7.44
N VAL A 98 10.31 6.39 7.20
CA VAL A 98 9.91 7.06 5.95
C VAL A 98 10.64 6.48 4.73
N ALA A 99 11.90 6.03 4.87
CA ALA A 99 12.62 5.34 3.81
C ALA A 99 12.20 3.86 3.67
N PHE A 100 11.84 3.22 4.79
CA PHE A 100 11.46 1.81 4.83
C PHE A 100 10.13 1.54 4.13
N VAL A 101 9.12 2.40 4.33
CA VAL A 101 7.80 2.27 3.69
C VAL A 101 7.87 2.20 2.16
N PRO A 102 8.50 3.16 1.43
CA PRO A 102 8.64 3.05 -0.01
C PRO A 102 9.53 1.87 -0.40
N GLY A 103 10.58 1.56 0.37
CA GLY A 103 11.42 0.38 0.12
C GLY A 103 10.63 -0.93 0.11
N LEU A 104 9.79 -1.14 1.12
CA LEU A 104 8.88 -2.29 1.17
C LEU A 104 7.85 -2.29 0.06
N TYR A 105 7.27 -1.12 -0.24
CA TYR A 105 6.31 -0.97 -1.33
C TYR A 105 6.94 -1.36 -2.68
N PHE A 106 8.17 -0.92 -2.95
CA PHE A 106 8.89 -1.32 -4.16
C PHE A 106 9.22 -2.81 -4.16
N ALA A 107 9.71 -3.37 -3.04
CA ALA A 107 10.03 -4.79 -2.96
C ALA A 107 8.82 -5.69 -3.22
N THR A 108 7.68 -5.38 -2.60
CA THR A 108 6.41 -6.11 -2.78
C THR A 108 5.84 -5.92 -4.18
N THR A 109 5.97 -4.71 -4.76
CA THR A 109 5.62 -4.45 -6.16
C THR A 109 6.44 -5.32 -7.11
N LEU A 110 7.75 -5.45 -6.90
CA LEU A 110 8.61 -6.32 -7.74
C LEU A 110 8.17 -7.79 -7.68
N VAL A 111 7.83 -8.29 -6.49
CA VAL A 111 7.31 -9.66 -6.31
C VAL A 111 5.99 -9.84 -7.06
N ASP A 112 5.06 -8.90 -6.92
CA ASP A 112 3.78 -8.96 -7.64
C ASP A 112 3.97 -8.93 -9.16
N GLN A 113 4.97 -8.21 -9.64
CA GLN A 113 5.27 -8.11 -11.07
C GLN A 113 5.87 -9.39 -11.64
N VAL A 114 6.72 -10.07 -10.85
CA VAL A 114 7.18 -11.43 -11.18
C VAL A 114 5.97 -12.37 -11.26
N ARG A 115 5.07 -12.33 -10.28
CA ARG A 115 3.83 -13.13 -10.25
C ARG A 115 2.97 -12.89 -11.50
N GLN A 116 2.72 -11.63 -11.86
CA GLN A 116 1.95 -11.27 -13.06
C GLN A 116 2.60 -11.79 -14.35
N GLN A 117 3.93 -11.72 -14.45
CA GLN A 117 4.66 -12.24 -15.61
C GLN A 117 4.63 -13.77 -15.69
N LEU A 118 4.75 -14.47 -14.55
CA LEU A 118 4.60 -15.92 -14.50
C LEU A 118 3.19 -16.34 -14.92
N TRP A 119 2.15 -15.66 -14.43
CA TRP A 119 0.76 -15.96 -14.79
C TRP A 119 0.51 -15.83 -16.30
N LYS A 120 0.99 -14.74 -16.92
CA LYS A 120 0.88 -14.50 -18.36
C LYS A 120 1.68 -15.47 -19.22
N LYS A 121 2.75 -16.08 -18.70
CA LYS A 121 3.54 -17.03 -19.47
C LYS A 121 3.01 -18.46 -19.33
N LEU A 122 2.71 -18.86 -18.09
CA LEU A 122 2.42 -20.25 -17.75
C LEU A 122 0.92 -20.56 -17.81
N PHE A 123 0.08 -19.67 -17.29
CA PHE A 123 -1.34 -19.97 -17.09
C PHE A 123 -2.23 -19.47 -18.22
N SER A 124 -2.02 -18.26 -18.75
CA SER A 124 -2.91 -17.74 -19.81
C SER A 124 -2.86 -18.59 -21.08
N SER A 125 -1.67 -19.02 -21.51
CA SER A 125 -1.53 -19.90 -22.68
C SER A 125 -2.28 -21.23 -22.55
N TRP A 126 -2.43 -21.74 -21.32
CA TRP A 126 -3.19 -22.96 -21.05
C TRP A 126 -4.68 -22.68 -20.93
N LEU A 127 -5.05 -21.57 -20.28
CA LEU A 127 -6.42 -21.12 -20.13
C LEU A 127 -7.08 -20.83 -21.50
N ASP A 128 -6.38 -20.13 -22.39
CA ASP A 128 -6.87 -19.80 -23.74
C ASP A 128 -7.13 -21.07 -24.57
N ARG A 129 -6.32 -22.11 -24.36
CA ARG A 129 -6.50 -23.42 -24.99
C ARG A 129 -7.72 -24.16 -24.44
N LEU A 130 -7.99 -24.05 -23.14
CA LEU A 130 -9.19 -24.65 -22.55
C LEU A 130 -10.44 -23.90 -22.97
N GLU A 131 -10.41 -22.57 -22.96
CA GLU A 131 -11.52 -21.74 -23.39
C GLU A 131 -11.88 -22.03 -24.85
N SER A 132 -10.90 -22.06 -25.75
CA SER A 132 -11.14 -22.43 -27.15
C SER A 132 -11.68 -23.86 -27.31
N ALA A 133 -11.22 -24.81 -26.51
CA ALA A 133 -11.74 -26.18 -26.53
C ALA A 133 -13.20 -26.29 -26.03
N VAL A 134 -13.56 -25.56 -24.98
CA VAL A 134 -14.92 -25.50 -24.43
C VAL A 134 -15.86 -24.78 -25.39
N VAL A 135 -15.45 -23.63 -25.94
CA VAL A 135 -16.23 -22.87 -26.92
C VAL A 135 -16.49 -23.70 -28.18
N ASN A 136 -15.49 -24.43 -28.69
CA ASN A 136 -15.67 -25.33 -29.83
C ASN A 136 -16.64 -26.49 -29.53
N ARG A 137 -16.65 -27.01 -28.29
CA ARG A 137 -17.62 -28.04 -27.87
C ARG A 137 -19.04 -27.51 -27.75
N LEU A 138 -19.23 -26.25 -27.32
CA LEU A 138 -20.56 -25.63 -27.20
C LEU A 138 -21.15 -25.20 -28.56
N ARG A 139 -20.30 -25.07 -29.59
CA ARG A 139 -20.71 -24.73 -30.96
C ARG A 139 -20.99 -25.95 -31.85
N SER A 140 -20.66 -27.16 -31.37
CA SER A 140 -20.94 -28.46 -31.99
C SER A 140 -22.26 -29.03 -31.49
#